data_AF-A0A2V5QKJ5-F1
#
_entry.id   AF-A0A2V5QKJ5-F1
#
_cell.length_a   1.000
_cell.length_b   1.000
_cell.length_c   1.000
_cell.angle_alpha   90.00
_cell.angle_beta   90.00
_cell.angle_gamma   90.00
#
_symmetry.space_group_name_H-M   'P 1'
#
loop_
_entity.id
_entity.type
_entity.pdbx_description
1 polymer ?
#
loop_
_entity_poly.entity_id
_entity_poly.type
_entity_poly.pdbx_seq_one_letter_code
_entity_poly.pdbx_strand_id
1 'polypeptide(L)'
;MRNSIGRVLEAARFCVGQIVVQKSDGCFVLSHRDDETLDHLQVFRSVEDAIEIAKYDDTGNYRPLKTAPNLRHGWRLELDTLEALMRALDYFYPGRLAVFAAWKKGKLQTTPLRQTLDRQSGMYRVAAKISDSQIDNLVADFCRSDGGCLRTILWKRDADGTVSSTKLPNEKFDPEYDQVPALKRPESPPPATIPLLCQEACNLLIAECRKMVKGESASNL
;
A
#
# COMPACT_ATOMS: atom_id res chain seq x y z
N MET A 1 -17.30 -23.03 1.22
CA MET A 1 -15.97 -22.43 0.95
C MET A 1 -15.88 -21.07 1.63
N ARG A 2 -15.47 -21.01 2.90
CA ARG A 2 -15.19 -19.73 3.58
C ARG A 2 -13.93 -19.13 2.94
N ASN A 3 -14.02 -17.87 2.50
CA ASN A 3 -12.93 -17.15 1.83
C ASN A 3 -11.66 -17.17 2.70
N SER A 4 -10.49 -17.38 2.10
CA SER A 4 -9.18 -17.38 2.77
C SER A 4 -8.84 -16.06 3.50
N ILE A 5 -9.42 -14.93 3.06
CA ILE A 5 -9.41 -13.65 3.78
C ILE A 5 -10.14 -13.73 5.12
N GLY A 6 -11.22 -14.50 5.19
CA GLY A 6 -12.06 -14.62 6.38
C GLY A 6 -11.25 -15.05 7.60
N ARG A 7 -10.28 -15.96 7.43
CA ARG A 7 -9.40 -16.40 8.51
C ARG A 7 -8.53 -15.29 9.10
N VAL A 8 -8.05 -14.35 8.27
CA VAL A 8 -7.24 -13.21 8.76
C VAL A 8 -8.14 -12.18 9.42
N LEU A 9 -9.33 -11.92 8.87
CA LEU A 9 -10.33 -11.02 9.46
C LEU A 9 -10.98 -11.59 10.74
N GLU A 10 -10.89 -12.91 10.94
CA GLU A 10 -11.32 -13.59 12.17
C GLU A 10 -10.28 -13.48 13.30
N ALA A 11 -9.03 -13.11 13.00
CA ALA A 11 -7.99 -12.92 14.01
C ALA A 11 -8.38 -11.81 14.99
N ALA A 12 -8.07 -12.00 16.27
CA ALA A 12 -8.31 -10.99 17.29
C ALA A 12 -7.54 -9.68 17.03
N ARG A 13 -6.41 -9.78 16.32
CA ARG A 13 -5.54 -8.67 15.95
C ARG A 13 -4.84 -8.95 14.63
N PHE A 14 -4.89 -7.99 13.70
CA PHE A 14 -4.16 -8.06 12.43
C PHE A 14 -3.80 -6.65 11.94
N CYS A 15 -2.88 -6.57 10.98
CA CYS A 15 -2.44 -5.31 10.40
C CYS A 15 -2.69 -5.24 8.89
N VAL A 16 -2.91 -4.03 8.38
CA VAL A 16 -3.02 -3.72 6.95
C VAL A 16 -2.33 -2.39 6.71
N GLY A 17 -1.21 -2.38 5.97
CA GLY A 17 -0.40 -1.16 5.86
C GLY A 17 -0.10 -0.58 7.25
N GLN A 18 -0.21 0.73 7.44
CA GLN A 18 0.01 1.42 8.71
C GLN A 18 -1.11 1.26 9.76
N ILE A 19 -2.12 0.44 9.49
CA ILE A 19 -3.29 0.29 10.38
C ILE A 19 -3.18 -1.03 11.14
N VAL A 20 -3.39 -0.96 12.45
CA VAL A 20 -3.69 -2.14 13.27
C VAL A 20 -5.22 -2.22 13.47
N VAL A 21 -5.74 -3.43 13.38
CA VAL A 21 -7.14 -3.74 13.65
C VAL A 21 -7.19 -4.68 14.84
N GLN A 22 -7.92 -4.28 15.87
CA GLN A 22 -8.21 -5.09 17.05
C GLN A 22 -9.70 -5.41 17.10
N LYS A 23 -10.03 -6.65 17.42
CA LYS A 23 -11.41 -7.09 17.62
C LYS A 23 -11.68 -7.17 19.12
N SER A 24 -12.68 -6.43 19.60
CA SER A 24 -13.10 -6.41 21.01
C SER A 24 -14.61 -6.47 21.10
N ASP A 25 -15.15 -7.42 21.86
CA ASP A 25 -16.59 -7.55 22.19
C ASP A 25 -17.56 -7.47 20.99
N GLY A 26 -17.12 -7.95 19.82
CA GLY A 26 -17.92 -7.93 18.59
C GLY A 26 -17.73 -6.69 17.71
N CYS A 27 -17.04 -5.67 18.23
CA CYS A 27 -16.64 -4.47 17.49
C CYS A 27 -15.21 -4.58 16.96
N PHE A 28 -14.89 -3.70 16.02
CA PHE A 28 -13.55 -3.52 15.46
C PHE A 28 -13.04 -2.13 15.81
N VAL A 29 -11.81 -2.08 16.29
CA VAL A 29 -11.08 -0.86 16.59
C VAL A 29 -9.90 -0.77 15.64
N LEU A 30 -9.83 0.33 14.88
CA LEU A 30 -8.72 0.64 14.00
C LEU A 30 -7.97 1.84 14.56
N SER A 31 -6.64 1.79 14.48
CA SER A 31 -5.77 2.94 14.75
C SER A 31 -4.50 2.83 13.91
N HIS A 32 -3.69 3.90 13.89
CA HIS A 32 -2.33 3.77 13.39
C HIS A 32 -1.55 2.77 14.26
N ARG A 33 -0.69 1.92 13.67
CA ARG A 33 0.12 0.94 14.41
C ARG A 33 0.92 1.56 15.55
N ASP A 34 1.41 2.77 15.32
CA ASP A 34 2.25 3.49 16.27
C ASP A 34 1.44 4.07 17.44
N ASP A 35 0.12 4.23 17.25
CA ASP A 35 -0.82 4.74 18.25
C ASP A 35 -1.46 3.65 19.11
N GLU A 36 -1.14 2.37 18.86
CA GLU A 36 -1.81 1.22 19.50
C GLU A 36 -1.84 1.29 21.05
N THR A 37 -0.82 1.86 21.66
CA THR A 37 -0.68 1.96 23.13
C THR A 37 -1.04 3.35 23.68
N LEU A 38 -1.62 4.23 22.86
CA LEU A 38 -1.97 5.59 23.28
C LEU A 38 -3.42 5.65 23.77
N ASP A 39 -3.62 6.24 24.95
CA ASP A 39 -4.94 6.32 25.60
C ASP A 39 -5.79 7.52 25.14
N HIS A 40 -5.18 8.50 24.46
CA HIS A 40 -5.80 9.78 24.11
C HIS A 40 -5.84 10.02 22.59
N LEU A 41 -6.65 9.21 21.88
CA LEU A 41 -6.87 9.35 20.44
C LEU A 41 -8.23 9.98 20.15
N GLN A 42 -8.33 10.74 19.05
CA GLN A 42 -9.61 11.24 18.58
C GLN A 42 -10.47 10.07 18.09
N VAL A 43 -11.65 9.90 18.69
CA VAL A 43 -12.54 8.77 18.39
C VAL A 43 -13.52 9.13 17.26
N PHE A 44 -13.59 8.24 16.29
CA PHE A 44 -14.48 8.26 15.13
C PHE A 44 -15.35 7.00 15.13
N ARG A 45 -16.56 7.11 14.57
CA ARG A 45 -17.55 6.02 14.57
C ARG A 45 -18.27 5.84 13.24
N SER A 46 -18.04 6.73 12.27
CA SER A 46 -18.59 6.60 10.93
C SER A 46 -17.56 5.94 10.01
N VAL A 47 -18.02 5.06 9.13
CA VAL A 47 -17.15 4.44 8.12
C VAL A 47 -16.52 5.52 7.23
N GLU A 48 -17.25 6.58 6.93
CA GLU A 48 -16.86 7.73 6.12
C GLU A 48 -15.72 8.54 6.75
N ASP A 49 -15.54 8.47 8.08
CA ASP A 49 -14.43 9.15 8.75
C ASP A 49 -13.07 8.65 8.23
N ALA A 50 -13.00 7.38 7.80
CA ALA A 50 -11.80 6.81 7.18
C ALA A 50 -11.34 7.60 5.94
N ILE A 51 -12.26 8.22 5.19
CA ILE A 51 -11.94 9.04 4.01
C ILE A 51 -11.12 10.25 4.44
N GLU A 52 -11.60 11.00 5.44
CA GLU A 52 -10.93 12.20 5.93
C GLU A 52 -9.63 11.84 6.67
N ILE A 53 -9.60 10.72 7.40
CA ILE A 53 -8.37 10.23 8.02
C ILE A 53 -7.30 9.88 6.97
N ALA A 54 -7.68 9.21 5.88
CA ALA A 54 -6.74 8.82 4.84
C ALA A 54 -6.32 9.99 3.92
N LYS A 55 -6.97 11.15 4.01
CA LYS A 55 -6.86 12.25 3.05
C LYS A 55 -5.54 13.00 3.14
N TYR A 56 -5.11 13.30 4.35
CA TYR A 56 -3.93 14.12 4.65
C TYR A 56 -2.94 13.35 5.53
N ASP A 57 -1.66 13.72 5.48
CA ASP A 57 -0.65 13.26 6.44
C ASP A 57 -0.62 14.14 7.70
N ASP A 58 0.29 13.85 8.63
CA ASP A 58 0.43 14.59 9.90
C ASP A 58 0.75 16.07 9.71
N THR A 59 1.36 16.43 8.59
CA THR A 59 1.70 17.83 8.25
C THR A 59 0.57 18.54 7.52
N GLY A 60 -0.56 17.87 7.28
CA GLY A 60 -1.70 18.40 6.54
C GLY A 60 -1.54 18.36 5.02
N ASN A 61 -0.50 17.71 4.50
CA ASN A 61 -0.31 17.56 3.06
C ASN A 61 -1.25 16.49 2.50
N TYR A 62 -1.82 16.75 1.33
CA TYR A 62 -2.70 15.79 0.68
C TYR A 62 -1.92 14.52 0.32
N ARG A 63 -2.52 13.35 0.54
CA ARG A 63 -1.95 12.04 0.22
C ARG A 63 -2.46 11.56 -1.14
N PRO A 64 -1.77 11.83 -2.27
CA PRO A 64 -2.17 11.29 -3.57
C PRO A 64 -1.98 9.78 -3.63
N LEU A 65 -1.03 9.24 -2.87
CA LEU A 65 -0.78 7.82 -2.74
C LEU A 65 -1.16 7.32 -1.36
N LYS A 66 -2.33 6.67 -1.25
CA LYS A 66 -2.81 6.16 0.04
C LYS A 66 -1.96 5.05 0.65
N THR A 67 -1.10 4.42 -0.15
CA THR A 67 -0.14 3.40 0.29
C THR A 67 1.26 3.96 0.57
N ALA A 68 1.48 5.27 0.47
CA ALA A 68 2.71 5.86 1.00
C ALA A 68 2.72 5.73 2.54
N PRO A 69 3.89 5.54 3.18
CA PRO A 69 4.03 5.35 4.62
C PRO A 69 3.89 6.67 5.40
N ASN A 70 2.79 7.39 5.17
CA ASN A 70 2.52 8.72 5.74
C ASN A 70 1.04 8.87 6.15
N LEU A 71 0.38 7.77 6.51
CA LEU A 71 -0.94 7.87 7.15
C LEU A 71 -0.79 8.65 8.46
N ARG A 72 -1.64 9.65 8.68
CA ARG A 72 -1.60 10.46 9.90
C ARG A 72 -1.89 9.63 11.15
N HIS A 73 -1.44 10.13 12.29
CA HIS A 73 -1.60 9.57 13.63
C HIS A 73 -2.76 10.26 14.38
N GLY A 74 -2.99 9.86 15.63
CA GLY A 74 -3.88 10.54 16.59
C GLY A 74 -5.37 10.18 16.48
N TRP A 75 -5.71 9.07 15.81
CA TRP A 75 -7.10 8.68 15.57
C TRP A 75 -7.40 7.23 15.99
N ARG A 76 -8.65 7.01 16.37
CA ARG A 76 -9.24 5.71 16.67
C ARG A 76 -10.59 5.62 15.98
N LEU A 77 -10.81 4.58 15.18
CA LEU A 77 -12.07 4.35 14.48
C LEU A 77 -12.72 3.07 15.02
N GLU A 78 -13.92 3.20 15.56
CA GLU A 78 -14.70 2.11 16.16
C GLU A 78 -15.86 1.74 15.24
N LEU A 79 -15.96 0.47 14.84
CA LEU A 79 -16.95 -0.04 13.88
C LEU A 79 -17.58 -1.34 14.36
N ASP A 80 -18.89 -1.47 14.23
CA ASP A 80 -19.64 -2.59 14.82
C ASP A 80 -19.75 -3.82 13.92
N THR A 81 -19.43 -3.71 12.64
CA THR A 81 -19.65 -4.79 11.66
C THR A 81 -18.44 -5.07 10.78
N LEU A 82 -18.34 -6.31 10.33
CA LEU A 82 -17.30 -6.73 9.38
C LEU A 82 -17.42 -5.99 8.04
N GLU A 83 -18.65 -5.69 7.60
CA GLU A 83 -18.90 -4.93 6.38
C GLU A 83 -18.38 -3.49 6.51
N ALA A 84 -18.66 -2.84 7.63
CA ALA A 84 -18.15 -1.52 7.95
C ALA A 84 -16.61 -1.50 7.97
N LEU A 85 -15.99 -2.50 8.62
CA LEU A 85 -14.53 -2.66 8.63
C LEU A 85 -13.96 -2.79 7.21
N MET A 86 -14.54 -3.67 6.38
CA MET A 86 -14.06 -3.90 5.02
C MET A 86 -14.15 -2.63 4.17
N ARG A 87 -15.24 -1.87 4.31
CA ARG A 87 -15.44 -0.59 3.60
C ARG A 87 -14.47 0.49 4.10
N ALA A 88 -14.25 0.60 5.41
CA ALA A 88 -13.26 1.52 5.97
C ALA A 88 -11.84 1.21 5.47
N LEU A 89 -11.44 -0.08 5.47
CA LEU A 89 -10.16 -0.50 4.92
C LEU A 89 -10.02 -0.20 3.43
N ASP A 90 -11.11 -0.24 2.65
CA ASP A 90 -11.10 0.17 1.24
C ASP A 90 -10.97 1.69 1.08
N TYR A 91 -11.52 2.50 2.00
CA TYR A 91 -11.27 3.95 2.02
C TYR A 91 -9.81 4.28 2.37
N PHE A 92 -9.21 3.55 3.31
CA PHE A 92 -7.79 3.69 3.64
C PHE A 92 -6.87 3.22 2.53
N TYR A 93 -7.15 2.05 1.95
CA TYR A 93 -6.32 1.38 0.95
C TYR A 93 -7.16 0.85 -0.22
N PRO A 94 -7.55 1.74 -1.16
CA PRO A 94 -8.48 1.40 -2.24
C PRO A 94 -8.11 0.15 -3.05
N GLY A 95 -9.06 -0.77 -3.11
CA GLY A 95 -9.00 -2.04 -3.84
C GLY A 95 -8.00 -3.05 -3.28
N ARG A 96 -7.26 -2.76 -2.19
CA ARG A 96 -6.16 -3.63 -1.74
C ARG A 96 -6.66 -4.93 -1.13
N LEU A 97 -7.79 -4.91 -0.41
CA LEU A 97 -8.42 -6.14 0.08
C LEU A 97 -8.88 -7.05 -1.08
N ALA A 98 -9.47 -6.47 -2.14
CA ALA A 98 -9.91 -7.24 -3.30
C ALA A 98 -8.73 -7.88 -4.04
N VAL A 99 -7.63 -7.15 -4.21
CA VAL A 99 -6.39 -7.66 -4.82
C VAL A 99 -5.81 -8.80 -3.97
N PHE A 100 -5.73 -8.64 -2.66
CA PHE A 100 -5.30 -9.70 -1.76
C PHE A 100 -6.20 -10.95 -1.85
N ALA A 101 -7.52 -10.75 -1.96
CA ALA A 101 -8.48 -11.83 -2.12
C ALA A 101 -8.23 -12.63 -3.40
N ALA A 102 -7.97 -11.94 -4.51
CA ALA A 102 -7.67 -12.55 -5.80
C ALA A 102 -6.34 -13.30 -5.74
N TRP A 103 -5.33 -12.75 -5.07
CA TRP A 103 -4.02 -13.37 -4.90
C TRP A 103 -4.10 -14.67 -4.07
N LYS A 104 -4.74 -14.65 -2.90
CA LYS A 104 -4.94 -15.86 -2.08
C LYS A 104 -5.78 -16.95 -2.78
N LYS A 105 -6.50 -16.61 -3.86
CA LYS A 105 -7.24 -17.56 -4.72
C LYS A 105 -6.45 -18.02 -5.95
N GLY A 106 -5.21 -17.56 -6.14
CA GLY A 106 -4.42 -17.83 -7.34
C GLY A 106 -5.00 -17.22 -8.62
N LYS A 107 -5.84 -16.17 -8.50
CA LYS A 107 -6.55 -15.53 -9.62
C LYS A 107 -6.02 -14.15 -9.97
N LEU A 108 -5.10 -13.60 -9.18
CA LEU A 108 -4.54 -12.28 -9.46
C LEU A 108 -3.63 -12.33 -10.68
N GLN A 109 -3.93 -11.52 -11.68
CA GLN A 109 -3.05 -11.27 -12.82
C GLN A 109 -2.21 -10.03 -12.54
N THR A 110 -0.94 -10.06 -12.96
CA THR A 110 -0.04 -8.91 -12.89
C THR A 110 0.29 -8.42 -14.29
N THR A 111 0.55 -7.12 -14.40
CA THR A 111 0.84 -6.48 -15.69
C THR A 111 2.28 -5.96 -15.68
N PRO A 112 3.15 -6.41 -16.61
CA PRO A 112 4.50 -5.89 -16.69
C PRO A 112 4.54 -4.36 -16.88
N LEU A 113 5.61 -3.73 -16.38
CA LEU A 113 5.80 -2.28 -16.48
C LEU A 113 5.85 -1.82 -17.94
N ARG A 114 6.60 -2.52 -18.80
CA ARG A 114 6.69 -2.20 -20.23
C ARG A 114 5.31 -2.18 -20.90
N GLN A 115 4.51 -3.22 -20.67
CA GLN A 115 3.15 -3.28 -21.18
C GLN A 115 2.27 -2.13 -20.66
N THR A 116 2.46 -1.72 -19.39
CA THR A 116 1.74 -0.59 -18.80
C THR A 116 2.14 0.75 -19.43
N LEU A 117 3.42 0.94 -19.71
CA LEU A 117 3.95 2.13 -20.37
C LEU A 117 3.50 2.22 -21.83
N ASP A 118 3.44 1.09 -22.55
CA ASP A 118 3.04 1.06 -23.96
C ASP A 118 1.55 1.40 -24.17
N ARG A 119 0.71 1.20 -23.14
CA ARG A 119 -0.70 1.64 -23.16
C ARG A 119 -0.86 3.16 -23.04
N GLN A 120 0.17 3.89 -22.61
CA GLN A 120 0.06 5.31 -22.35
C GLN A 120 -0.04 6.11 -23.65
N SER A 121 -0.93 7.10 -23.67
CA SER A 121 -1.17 7.96 -24.82
C SER A 121 -0.96 9.44 -24.46
N GLY A 122 -1.14 10.34 -25.44
CA GLY A 122 -1.03 11.78 -25.24
C GLY A 122 0.30 12.20 -24.61
N MET A 123 0.24 13.05 -23.58
CA MET A 123 1.43 13.59 -22.91
C MET A 123 2.26 12.53 -22.15
N TYR A 124 1.70 11.35 -21.88
CA TYR A 124 2.38 10.25 -21.18
C TYR A 124 2.99 9.20 -22.11
N ARG A 125 2.67 9.22 -23.42
CA ARG A 125 3.25 8.30 -24.41
C ARG A 125 4.79 8.26 -24.39
N VAL A 126 5.42 9.38 -24.06
CA VAL A 126 6.89 9.48 -24.00
C VAL A 126 7.49 8.62 -22.87
N ALA A 127 6.72 8.28 -21.83
CA ALA A 127 7.20 7.46 -20.71
C ALA A 127 7.67 6.06 -21.14
N ALA A 128 7.12 5.50 -22.23
CA ALA A 128 7.54 4.21 -22.78
C ALA A 128 9.00 4.19 -23.25
N LYS A 129 9.61 5.35 -23.53
CA LYS A 129 11.01 5.46 -23.97
C LYS A 129 12.03 5.36 -22.84
N ILE A 130 11.59 5.18 -21.58
CA ILE A 130 12.50 5.05 -20.43
C ILE A 130 13.42 3.84 -20.62
N SER A 131 14.72 4.01 -20.38
CA SER A 131 15.68 2.90 -20.49
C SER A 131 15.55 1.92 -19.32
N ASP A 132 16.05 0.71 -19.46
CA ASP A 132 16.06 -0.28 -18.37
C ASP A 132 16.87 0.20 -17.15
N SER A 133 17.99 0.89 -17.38
CA SER A 133 18.80 1.47 -16.31
C SER A 133 18.07 2.60 -15.58
N GLN A 134 17.28 3.41 -16.30
CA GLN A 134 16.44 4.43 -15.70
C GLN A 134 15.28 3.81 -14.90
N ILE A 135 14.62 2.76 -15.42
CA ILE A 135 13.60 2.00 -14.68
C ILE A 135 14.19 1.48 -13.37
N ASP A 136 15.37 0.85 -13.44
CA ASP A 136 16.01 0.23 -12.30
C ASP A 136 16.24 1.23 -11.15
N ASN A 137 16.76 2.41 -11.48
CA ASN A 137 16.94 3.51 -10.52
C ASN A 137 15.61 4.09 -10.03
N LEU A 138 14.70 4.39 -10.96
CA LEU A 138 13.47 5.10 -10.65
C LEU A 138 12.54 4.26 -9.77
N VAL A 139 12.41 2.98 -10.07
CA VAL A 139 11.61 2.06 -9.26
C VAL A 139 12.23 1.89 -7.87
N ALA A 140 13.56 1.85 -7.76
CA ALA A 140 14.23 1.78 -6.47
C ALA A 140 13.97 3.01 -5.60
N ASP A 141 14.06 4.20 -6.19
CA ASP A 141 13.81 5.45 -5.48
C ASP A 141 12.32 5.60 -5.14
N PHE A 142 11.43 5.49 -6.12
CA PHE A 142 10.00 5.77 -5.96
C PHE A 142 9.27 4.71 -5.13
N CYS A 143 9.59 3.42 -5.32
CA CYS A 143 8.84 2.34 -4.69
C CYS A 143 9.42 1.85 -3.36
N ARG A 144 10.58 2.35 -2.88
CA ARG A 144 11.18 1.89 -1.61
C ARG A 144 10.17 1.84 -0.46
N SER A 145 10.32 0.87 0.43
CA SER A 145 9.42 0.72 1.58
C SER A 145 9.60 1.82 2.63
N ASP A 146 10.82 2.36 2.74
CA ASP A 146 11.11 3.51 3.58
C ASP A 146 10.83 4.84 2.85
N GLY A 147 9.65 5.39 3.06
CA GLY A 147 9.23 6.69 2.53
C GLY A 147 8.60 6.68 1.12
N GLY A 148 8.71 5.60 0.35
CA GLY A 148 8.15 5.52 -1.01
C GLY A 148 6.72 4.96 -1.05
N CYS A 149 6.60 3.65 -0.84
CA CYS A 149 5.32 2.94 -0.95
C CYS A 149 5.34 1.64 -0.15
N LEU A 150 4.29 1.38 0.63
CA LEU A 150 4.10 0.15 1.41
C LEU A 150 3.64 -1.05 0.56
N ARG A 151 3.51 -0.89 -0.75
CA ARG A 151 3.06 -2.01 -1.60
C ARG A 151 4.19 -2.99 -1.90
N THR A 152 3.89 -4.29 -1.87
CA THR A 152 4.76 -5.36 -2.37
C THR A 152 4.64 -5.47 -3.89
N ILE A 153 5.74 -5.40 -4.62
CA ILE A 153 5.73 -5.42 -6.09
C ILE A 153 5.58 -6.86 -6.60
N LEU A 154 4.51 -7.12 -7.36
CA LEU A 154 4.29 -8.42 -8.00
C LEU A 154 4.48 -8.40 -9.52
N TRP A 155 4.34 -7.24 -10.15
CA TRP A 155 4.61 -7.07 -11.57
C TRP A 155 6.11 -7.17 -11.85
N LYS A 156 6.43 -7.58 -13.09
CA LYS A 156 7.80 -7.64 -13.62
C LYS A 156 8.07 -6.45 -14.53
N ARG A 157 9.33 -6.19 -14.85
CA ARG A 157 9.70 -5.12 -15.78
C ARG A 157 9.08 -5.36 -17.16
N ASP A 158 9.21 -6.57 -17.67
CA ASP A 158 8.86 -6.97 -19.03
C ASP A 158 8.26 -8.39 -19.06
N ALA A 159 7.94 -8.87 -20.27
CA ALA A 159 7.35 -10.18 -20.50
C ALA A 159 8.32 -11.35 -20.23
N ASP A 160 9.63 -11.08 -20.25
CA ASP A 160 10.66 -12.08 -19.96
C ASP A 160 10.80 -12.35 -18.46
N GLY A 161 10.06 -11.60 -17.64
CA GLY A 161 10.02 -11.79 -16.20
C GLY A 161 11.14 -11.08 -15.43
N THR A 162 11.84 -10.15 -16.09
CA THR A 162 12.92 -9.36 -15.47
C THR A 162 12.41 -8.63 -14.22
N VAL A 163 13.21 -8.63 -13.15
CA VAL A 163 12.85 -7.95 -11.90
C VAL A 163 12.66 -6.45 -12.13
N SER A 164 11.69 -5.86 -11.43
CA SER A 164 11.33 -4.45 -11.59
C SER A 164 12.49 -3.51 -11.27
N SER A 165 13.28 -3.84 -10.24
CA SER A 165 14.56 -3.19 -9.93
C SER A 165 15.47 -4.15 -9.19
N THR A 166 16.75 -4.16 -9.56
CA THR A 166 17.84 -4.89 -8.89
C THR A 166 18.37 -4.17 -7.66
N LYS A 167 17.97 -2.91 -7.46
CA LYS A 167 18.39 -2.05 -6.35
C LYS A 167 17.40 -2.05 -5.18
N LEU A 168 16.24 -2.69 -5.33
CA LEU A 168 15.32 -2.92 -4.23
C LEU A 168 15.69 -4.21 -3.49
N PRO A 169 15.49 -4.25 -2.16
CA PRO A 169 15.69 -5.47 -1.38
C PRO A 169 14.68 -6.57 -1.79
N ASN A 170 15.04 -7.84 -1.61
CA ASN A 170 14.18 -8.98 -2.00
C ASN A 170 12.81 -8.95 -1.31
N GLU A 171 12.80 -8.48 -0.07
CA GLU A 171 11.64 -8.24 0.77
C GLU A 171 10.58 -7.42 0.04
N LYS A 172 10.98 -6.49 -0.85
CA LYS A 172 10.05 -5.66 -1.61
C LYS A 172 9.17 -6.44 -2.59
N PHE A 173 9.58 -7.66 -2.92
CA PHE A 173 8.90 -8.55 -3.84
C PHE A 173 8.24 -9.74 -3.12
N ASP A 174 8.37 -9.82 -1.79
CA ASP A 174 7.84 -10.91 -0.97
C ASP A 174 6.45 -10.53 -0.38
N PRO A 175 5.36 -11.22 -0.77
CA PRO A 175 4.02 -11.01 -0.22
C PRO A 175 3.89 -11.35 1.27
N GLU A 176 4.78 -12.18 1.81
CA GLU A 176 4.75 -12.59 3.21
C GLU A 176 5.58 -11.63 4.09
N TYR A 177 6.34 -10.71 3.50
CA TYR A 177 7.08 -9.67 4.21
C TYR A 177 6.22 -8.41 4.44
N ASP A 178 6.16 -7.95 5.69
CA ASP A 178 5.49 -6.72 6.07
C ASP A 178 6.34 -5.50 5.67
N GLN A 179 5.84 -4.73 4.70
CA GLN A 179 6.55 -3.56 4.17
C GLN A 179 6.56 -2.36 5.11
N VAL A 180 5.80 -2.39 6.21
CA VAL A 180 5.86 -1.34 7.22
C VAL A 180 7.14 -1.53 8.03
N PRO A 181 8.03 -0.53 8.10
CA PRO A 181 9.23 -0.60 8.94
C PRO A 181 8.84 -0.94 10.38
N ALA A 182 9.44 -2.00 10.94
CA ALA A 182 9.15 -2.38 12.31
C ALA A 182 9.63 -1.27 13.26
N LEU A 183 8.71 -0.62 13.97
CA LEU A 183 9.08 -0.04 15.26
C LEU A 183 9.58 -1.21 16.11
N LYS A 184 10.78 -1.08 16.67
CA LYS A 184 11.36 -2.06 17.59
C LYS A 184 10.48 -2.16 18.84
N ARG A 185 9.39 -2.92 18.78
CA ARG A 185 8.56 -3.28 19.93
C ARG A 185 9.02 -4.67 20.37
N PRO A 186 9.66 -4.79 21.55
CA PRO A 186 10.00 -6.09 22.09
C PRO A 186 8.70 -6.76 22.60
N GLU A 187 8.65 -8.09 22.52
CA GLU A 187 7.80 -8.98 23.35
C GLU A 187 6.39 -9.41 22.88
N SER A 188 6.04 -9.33 21.59
CA SER A 188 4.87 -10.06 21.09
C SER A 188 5.10 -10.67 19.71
N PRO A 189 4.51 -11.86 19.41
CA PRO A 189 4.52 -12.37 18.05
C PRO A 189 3.91 -11.31 17.12
N PRO A 190 4.50 -11.09 15.92
CA PRO A 190 3.99 -10.10 14.99
C PRO A 190 2.53 -10.43 14.66
N PRO A 191 1.64 -9.42 14.60
CA PRO A 191 0.26 -9.65 14.20
C PRO A 191 0.20 -10.26 12.80
N ALA A 192 -0.88 -10.97 12.49
CA ALA A 192 -1.14 -11.37 11.11
C ALA A 192 -1.20 -10.11 10.23
N THR A 193 -0.49 -10.09 9.10
CA THR A 193 -0.48 -8.95 8.19
C THR A 193 -1.18 -9.28 6.88
N ILE A 194 -2.05 -8.37 6.44
CA ILE A 194 -2.58 -8.35 5.08
C ILE A 194 -1.65 -7.46 4.24
N PRO A 195 -0.87 -8.03 3.31
CA PRO A 195 0.05 -7.27 2.48
C PRO A 195 -0.71 -6.38 1.48
N LEU A 196 -0.16 -5.19 1.23
CA LEU A 196 -0.65 -4.30 0.18
C LEU A 196 -0.03 -4.70 -1.15
N LEU A 197 -0.65 -5.59 -1.91
CA LEU A 197 -0.05 -6.09 -3.15
C LEU A 197 -0.11 -5.04 -4.29
N CYS A 198 0.93 -5.00 -5.12
CA CYS A 198 1.06 -4.15 -6.31
C CYS A 198 1.03 -5.03 -7.57
N GLN A 199 -0.14 -5.18 -8.18
CA GLN A 199 -0.29 -6.00 -9.39
C GLN A 199 0.12 -5.28 -10.68
N GLU A 200 0.18 -3.94 -10.67
CA GLU A 200 0.52 -3.11 -11.82
C GLU A 200 1.14 -1.79 -11.34
N ALA A 201 2.01 -1.19 -12.17
CA ALA A 201 2.59 0.12 -11.91
C ALA A 201 1.51 1.21 -11.80
N CYS A 202 1.58 2.05 -10.77
CA CYS A 202 0.59 3.10 -10.56
C CYS A 202 0.85 4.35 -11.42
N ASN A 203 -0.19 5.14 -11.66
CA ASN A 203 -0.12 6.36 -12.46
C ASN A 203 0.94 7.37 -11.98
N LEU A 204 1.25 7.39 -10.67
CA LEU A 204 2.31 8.25 -10.14
C LEU A 204 3.69 7.80 -10.62
N LEU A 205 3.98 6.49 -10.62
CA LEU A 205 5.21 5.96 -11.18
C LEU A 205 5.31 6.23 -12.69
N ILE A 206 4.19 6.13 -13.42
CA ILE A 206 4.15 6.47 -14.85
C ILE A 206 4.46 7.96 -15.08
N ALA A 207 3.98 8.84 -14.21
CA ALA A 207 4.30 10.27 -14.27
C ALA A 207 5.79 10.53 -14.01
N GLU A 208 6.40 9.82 -13.05
CA GLU A 208 7.84 9.91 -12.81
C GLU A 208 8.67 9.33 -13.98
N CYS A 209 8.22 8.25 -14.62
CA CYS A 209 8.85 7.73 -15.84
C CYS A 209 8.87 8.78 -16.95
N ARG A 210 7.76 9.51 -17.13
CA ARG A 210 7.67 10.61 -18.09
C ARG A 210 8.68 11.73 -17.78
N LYS A 211 8.75 12.18 -16.52
CA LYS A 211 9.68 13.24 -16.08
C LYS A 211 11.14 12.83 -16.34
N MET A 212 11.49 11.60 -15.95
CA MET A 212 12.82 11.02 -16.16
C MET A 212 13.22 11.01 -17.64
N VAL A 213 12.32 10.60 -18.54
CA VAL A 213 12.61 10.60 -19.99
C VAL A 213 12.78 12.01 -20.55
N LYS A 214 12.04 12.99 -20.02
CA LYS A 214 12.14 14.38 -20.46
C LYS A 214 13.35 15.13 -19.90
N GLY A 215 14.09 14.54 -18.96
CA GLY A 215 15.12 15.26 -18.21
C GLY A 215 14.54 16.34 -17.28
N GLU A 216 13.25 16.25 -16.97
CA GLU A 216 12.61 17.06 -15.93
C GLU A 216 13.05 16.47 -14.58
N SER A 217 14.25 16.79 -14.12
CA SER A 217 14.67 16.45 -12.74
C SER A 217 13.65 17.02 -11.76
N ALA A 218 13.38 16.31 -10.66
CA ALA A 218 12.57 16.78 -9.55
C ALA A 218 13.27 17.97 -8.85
N SER A 219 13.24 19.12 -9.51
CA SER A 219 13.58 20.42 -8.96
C SER A 219 12.25 21.14 -8.80
N ASN A 220 11.86 21.36 -7.54
CA ASN A 220 10.64 22.03 -7.06
C ASN A 220 9.46 21.09 -6.75
N LEU A 221 9.55 20.48 -5.57
CA LEU A 221 8.46 20.45 -4.58
C LEU A 221 9.07 20.51 -3.18
#